data_AF-A0A7C2XVN5-F1
#
_entry.id   AF-A0A7C2XVN5-F1
#
_cell.length_a   1.000
_cell.length_b   1.000
_cell.length_c   1.000
_cell.angle_alpha   90.00
_cell.angle_beta   90.00
_cell.angle_gamma   90.00
#
_symmetry.space_group_name_H-M   'P 1'
#
loop_
_entity.id
_entity.type
_entity.pdbx_description
1 polymer ?
#
loop_
_entity_poly.entity_id
_entity_poly.type
_entity_poly.pdbx_seq_one_letter_code
_entity_poly.pdbx_strand_id
1 'polypeptide(L)' 'MMNADVINPIPLEIAIQLCEEIRGEIDHIWYPTPARWCLHCQEQTSAGLLKRGFLRAAGNRGCLLVNARYAEMMYRKSAL' A
#
# COMPACT_ATOMS: atom_id res chain seq x y z
N MET A 1 7.87 -23.64 17.68
CA MET A 1 6.62 -23.35 16.94
C MET A 1 6.64 -21.87 16.61
N MET A 2 7.00 -21.49 15.38
CA MET A 2 6.93 -20.10 14.94
C MET A 2 5.46 -19.81 14.62
N ASN A 3 4.84 -18.89 15.36
CA ASN A 3 3.46 -18.45 15.14
C ASN A 3 3.30 -18.01 13.69
N ALA A 4 2.51 -18.74 12.91
CA ALA A 4 2.21 -18.44 11.51
C ALA A 4 1.40 -17.14 11.33
N ASP A 5 0.96 -16.52 12.44
CA ASP A 5 0.05 -15.36 12.46
C ASP A 5 0.73 -14.02 12.75
N VAL A 6 2.07 -13.95 12.78
CA VAL A 6 2.74 -12.65 12.95
C VAL A 6 2.72 -11.90 11.63
N ILE A 7 1.67 -11.09 11.43
CA ILE A 7 1.63 -10.10 10.35
C ILE A 7 2.75 -9.10 10.61
N ASN A 8 3.86 -9.23 9.87
CA ASN A 8 4.93 -8.24 9.93
C ASN A 8 4.39 -6.87 9.48
N PRO A 9 4.36 -5.86 10.37
CA PRO A 9 3.81 -4.56 10.03
C PRO A 9 4.66 -3.90 8.95
N ILE A 10 4.01 -3.21 8.02
CA ILE A 10 4.67 -2.26 7.14
C ILE A 10 4.97 -1.02 7.99
N PRO A 11 6.23 -0.55 8.12
CA PRO A 11 6.53 0.71 8.77
C PRO A 11 5.68 1.83 8.16
N LEU A 12 5.08 2.69 8.99
CA LEU A 12 4.07 3.64 8.54
C LEU A 12 4.62 4.58 7.46
N GLU A 13 5.85 5.03 7.65
CA GLU A 13 6.57 5.93 6.74
C GLU A 13 6.75 5.28 5.37
N ILE A 14 7.05 3.97 5.35
CA ILE A 14 7.16 3.19 4.11
C ILE A 14 5.78 3.03 3.45
N ALA A 15 4.73 2.75 4.23
CA ALA A 15 3.38 2.64 3.69
C ALA A 15 2.91 3.96 3.04
N ILE A 16 3.25 5.11 3.65
CA ILE A 16 2.98 6.45 3.14
C ILE A 16 3.77 6.68 1.84
N GLN A 17 5.09 6.44 1.86
CA GLN A 17 5.95 6.61 0.70
C GLN A 17 5.45 5.79 -0.50
N LEU A 18 5.18 4.50 -0.30
CA LEU A 18 4.68 3.62 -1.36
C LEU A 18 3.32 4.10 -1.88
N CYS A 19 2.44 4.59 -1.01
CA CYS A 19 1.16 5.16 -1.41
C CYS A 19 1.33 6.41 -2.30
N GLU A 20 2.30 7.27 -2.00
CA GLU A 20 2.60 8.45 -2.81
C GLU A 20 3.22 8.09 -4.17
N GLU A 21 4.17 7.15 -4.19
CA GLU A 21 4.78 6.65 -5.43
C GLU A 21 3.74 6.03 -6.37
N ILE A 22 2.90 5.12 -5.84
CA ILE A 22 1.81 4.49 -6.60
C ILE A 22 0.85 5.53 -7.19
N ARG A 23 0.55 6.60 -6.44
CA ARG A 23 -0.28 7.70 -6.96
C ARG A 23 0.40 8.44 -8.09
N GLY A 24 1.67 8.80 -7.96
CA GLY A 24 2.43 9.47 -9.01
C GLY A 24 2.45 8.66 -10.31
N GLU A 25 2.54 7.33 -10.21
CA GLU A 25 2.48 6.43 -11.37
C GLU A 25 1.09 6.39 -12.03
N ILE A 26 0.04 6.46 -11.21
CA ILE A 26 -1.36 6.25 -11.62
C ILE A 26 -2.06 7.56 -12.05
N ASP A 27 -1.65 8.73 -11.57
CA ASP A 27 -2.30 10.02 -11.86
C ASP A 27 -2.38 10.32 -13.37
N HIS A 28 -1.55 9.67 -14.18
CA HIS A 28 -1.53 9.79 -15.65
C HIS A 28 -2.26 8.65 -16.39
N ILE A 29 -2.75 7.64 -15.68
CA ILE A 29 -3.30 6.40 -16.25
C ILE A 29 -4.51 5.94 -15.43
N TRP A 30 -5.73 6.16 -15.94
CA TRP A 30 -6.98 5.90 -15.19
C TRP A 30 -7.72 4.60 -15.56
N TYR A 31 -7.30 3.91 -16.63
CA TYR A 31 -7.99 2.73 -17.15
C TYR A 31 -7.66 1.41 -16.41
N PRO A 32 -6.43 1.15 -15.92
CA PRO A 32 -6.11 -0.12 -15.26
C PRO A 32 -6.90 -0.28 -13.96
N THR A 33 -7.21 -1.52 -13.60
CA THR A 33 -7.88 -1.82 -12.32
C THR A 33 -7.12 -1.25 -11.10
N PRO A 34 -5.77 -1.31 -11.03
CA PRO A 34 -5.01 -0.61 -9.98
C PRO A 34 -5.29 0.90 -9.92
N ALA A 35 -5.41 1.54 -11.08
CA ALA A 35 -5.69 2.96 -11.15
C ALA A 35 -7.06 3.31 -10.59
N ARG A 36 -8.07 2.53 -10.97
CA ARG A 36 -9.43 2.67 -10.44
C ARG A 36 -9.48 2.48 -8.93
N TRP A 37 -8.74 1.52 -8.38
CA TRP A 37 -8.63 1.35 -6.93
C TRP A 37 -7.98 2.54 -6.22
N CYS A 38 -6.91 3.08 -6.79
CA CYS A 38 -6.22 4.24 -6.24
C CYS A 38 -7.11 5.47 -6.24
N LEU A 39 -7.79 5.76 -7.37
CA LEU A 39 -8.75 6.85 -7.51
C LEU A 39 -9.91 6.70 -6.52
N HIS A 40 -10.50 5.51 -6.43
CA HIS A 40 -11.58 5.24 -5.48
C HIS A 40 -11.13 5.49 -4.03
N CYS A 41 -9.89 5.11 -3.66
CA CYS A 41 -9.33 5.42 -2.36
C CYS A 41 -9.17 6.94 -2.14
N GLN A 42 -8.75 7.72 -3.14
CA GLN A 42 -8.70 9.19 -3.05
C GLN A 42 -10.07 9.78 -2.71
N GLU A 43 -11.09 9.37 -3.46
CA GLU A 43 -12.46 9.86 -3.33
C GLU A 43 -13.03 9.53 -1.95
N GLN A 44 -12.96 8.25 -1.54
CA GLN A 44 -13.52 7.78 -0.26
C GLN A 44 -12.85 8.41 0.96
N THR A 45 -11.59 8.84 0.82
CA THR A 45 -10.82 9.39 1.94
C THR A 45 -10.80 10.92 1.96
N SER A 46 -11.38 11.56 0.94
CA SER A 46 -11.22 13.01 0.69
C SER A 46 -9.75 13.41 0.77
N ALA A 47 -8.89 12.58 0.18
CA ALA A 47 -7.44 12.63 0.24
C ALA A 47 -6.77 12.53 1.63
N GLY A 48 -7.51 12.31 2.72
CA GLY A 48 -6.99 12.26 4.09
C GLY A 48 -6.08 11.06 4.36
N LEU A 49 -4.82 11.31 4.75
CA LEU A 49 -3.81 10.29 4.99
C LEU A 49 -4.24 9.25 6.04
N LEU A 50 -4.85 9.71 7.14
CA LEU A 50 -5.30 8.85 8.23
C LEU A 50 -6.51 7.98 7.88
N LYS A 51 -7.13 8.19 6.72
CA LYS A 51 -8.29 7.45 6.24
C LYS A 51 -7.93 6.42 5.16
N ARG A 52 -6.66 6.38 4.73
CA ARG A 52 -6.19 5.58 3.59
C ARG A 52 -6.34 4.09 3.83
N GLY A 53 -6.51 3.36 2.72
CA GLY A 53 -6.66 1.90 2.72
C GLY A 53 -5.63 1.20 3.59
N PHE A 54 -4.34 1.55 3.48
CA PHE A 54 -3.29 0.87 4.24
C PHE A 54 -3.49 0.94 5.77
N LEU A 55 -4.11 2.00 6.31
CA LEU A 55 -4.41 2.14 7.75
C LEU A 55 -5.68 1.40 8.21
N ARG A 56 -6.46 0.82 7.29
CA ARG A 56 -7.73 0.16 7.62
C ARG A 56 -7.56 -1.28 8.14
N ALA A 57 -6.36 -1.84 8.10
CA ALA A 57 -6.06 -3.19 8.58
C ALA A 57 -4.77 -3.20 9.43
N ALA A 58 -4.63 -4.24 10.27
CA ALA A 58 -3.48 -4.41 11.15
C ALA A 58 -2.14 -4.34 10.41
N GLY A 59 -1.15 -3.70 11.04
CA GLY A 59 0.21 -3.60 10.50
C GLY A 59 0.32 -2.78 9.21
N ASN A 60 -0.56 -1.79 9.01
CA ASN A 60 -0.60 -0.91 7.85
C ASN A 60 -0.79 -1.66 6.51
N ARG A 61 -1.62 -2.72 6.50
CA ARG A 61 -1.81 -3.63 5.34
C ARG A 61 -3.16 -3.55 4.62
N GLY A 62 -3.96 -2.51 4.82
CA GLY A 62 -5.30 -2.46 4.20
C GLY A 62 -5.34 -2.02 2.72
N CYS A 63 -4.19 -1.83 2.05
CA CYS A 63 -4.12 -1.51 0.62
C CYS A 63 -3.35 -2.59 -0.15
N LEU A 64 -4.02 -3.24 -1.10
CA LEU A 64 -3.43 -4.30 -1.95
C LEU A 64 -2.21 -3.80 -2.74
N LEU A 65 -2.24 -2.57 -3.25
CA LEU A 65 -1.15 -1.99 -4.04
C LEU A 65 0.10 -1.73 -3.19
N VAL A 66 -0.10 -1.14 -2.00
CA VAL A 66 0.99 -0.92 -1.03
C VAL A 66 1.57 -2.25 -0.56
N ASN A 67 0.72 -3.24 -0.27
CA ASN A 67 1.17 -4.57 0.13
C ASN A 67 2.01 -5.24 -0.96
N ALA A 68 1.57 -5.16 -2.22
CA ALA A 68 2.29 -5.74 -3.35
C ALA A 68 3.67 -5.11 -3.55
N ARG A 69 3.75 -3.77 -3.53
CA ARG A 69 5.02 -3.03 -3.62
C ARG A 69 5.97 -3.34 -2.46
N TYR A 70 5.44 -3.43 -1.24
CA TYR A 70 6.24 -3.76 -0.08
C TYR A 70 6.79 -5.19 -0.13
N ALA A 71 5.98 -6.15 -0.57
CA ALA A 71 6.42 -7.54 -0.78
C ALA A 71 7.53 -7.63 -1.83
N GLU A 72 7.40 -6.91 -2.95
CA GLU A 72 8.43 -6.81 -3.98
C GLU A 72 9.73 -6.20 -3.42
N MET A 73 9.64 -5.11 -2.67
CA MET A 73 10.80 -4.48 -2.03
C MET A 73 11.53 -5.45 -1.09
N MET A 74 10.79 -6.22 -0.28
CA MET A 74 11.39 -7.19 0.64
C MET A 74 12.02 -8.38 -0.08
N TYR A 75 11.36 -8.89 -1.13
CA TYR A 75 11.94 -9.94 -1.96
C TYR A 75 13.29 -9.50 -2.57
N ARG A 76 13.35 -8.27 -3.10
CA ARG A 76 14.60 -7.71 -3.66
C ARG A 76 15.70 -7.54 -2.61
N LYS A 77 15.35 -7.13 -1.39
CA LYS A 77 16.31 -7.01 -0.27
C LYS A 77 16.88 -8.35 0.18
N SER A 78 16.08 -9.42 0.12
CA SER A 78 16.53 -10.77 0.49
C SER A 78 17.33 -11.48 -0.61
N ALA A 79 17.30 -10.96 -1.83
CA ALA A 79 18.05 -11.49 -2.98
C ALA A 79 19.46 -10.89 -3.14
N LEU A 80 19.82 -9.92 -2.29
CA LEU A 80 21.13 -9.30 -2.18
C LEU A 80 21.88 -9.84 -0.96
#